data_AF-A0A5P2CYC7-F1
#
_entry.id   AF-A0A5P2CYC7-F1
#
_cell.length_a   1.000
_cell.length_b   1.000
_cell.length_c   1.000
_cell.angle_alpha   90.00
_cell.angle_beta   90.00
_cell.angle_gamma   90.00
#
_symmetry.space_group_name_H-M   'P 1'
#
loop_
_entity.id
_entity.type
_entity.pdbx_description
1 polymer ?
#
loop_
_entity_poly.entity_id
_entity_poly.type
_entity_poly.pdbx_seq_one_letter_code
_entity_poly.pdbx_strand_id
1 'polypeptide(L)'
;MGRCPSGRDRGPAAPAAAGRRLRCPKGSAMRAQDQHEQQDEGAGIPGRWAGDDQQWWDWYMTLAADAEADPTQPARAPQPAPVRAASDHEVEAALAAPYPLAEESLAFFGRHSFVRLPDVLTPAVVAAPAQRADRLLEAAHGPHHPGRFLALEQLWPADPLMRSVALSRRLGDIAAQLLGVGAVRLYHDNILSKEPGCGRTPWHRDSDHYPLDSPAVVTSWIPLRDIPTEMGPLACLSRKDAARALPGLSASPLKRSFDEQVAAGANRTTAPRHHAA
;
A
#
# COMPACT_ATOMS: atom_id res chain seq x y z
N MET A 1 -51.28 29.35 -58.89
CA MET A 1 -49.89 29.53 -59.38
C MET A 1 -49.01 28.72 -58.44
N GLY A 2 -48.72 27.43 -58.72
CA GLY A 2 -47.51 26.94 -59.43
C GLY A 2 -46.31 26.91 -58.45
N ARG A 3 -45.54 25.86 -58.17
CA ARG A 3 -45.26 24.52 -58.75
C ARG A 3 -44.63 23.65 -57.63
N CYS A 4 -44.65 22.31 -57.77
CA CYS A 4 -43.69 21.40 -57.12
C CYS A 4 -42.24 21.66 -57.58
N PRO A 5 -41.25 21.13 -56.84
CA PRO A 5 -40.28 20.25 -57.50
C PRO A 5 -40.09 18.90 -56.78
N SER A 6 -39.70 17.93 -57.60
CA SER A 6 -39.57 16.49 -57.39
C SER A 6 -38.10 16.04 -57.41
N GLY A 7 -37.76 15.04 -56.59
CA GLY A 7 -36.65 14.08 -56.79
C GLY A 7 -35.23 14.65 -56.58
N ARG A 8 -34.17 13.93 -56.21
CA ARG A 8 -33.76 12.54 -55.90
C ARG A 8 -32.53 12.71 -54.95
N ASP A 9 -31.95 11.79 -54.20
CA ASP A 9 -31.63 10.37 -54.41
C ASP A 9 -31.28 9.73 -53.05
N ARG A 10 -31.62 8.45 -52.90
CA ARG A 10 -31.25 7.61 -51.74
C ARG A 10 -29.90 6.95 -52.01
N GLY A 11 -28.89 7.26 -51.21
CA GLY A 11 -27.65 6.47 -51.11
C GLY A 11 -27.81 5.30 -50.11
N PRO A 12 -27.11 4.17 -50.30
CA PRO A 12 -27.35 2.95 -49.55
C PRO A 12 -26.85 3.02 -48.10
N ALA A 13 -27.67 2.52 -47.18
CA ALA A 13 -27.35 2.32 -45.78
C ALA A 13 -26.33 1.18 -45.59
N ALA A 14 -25.33 1.42 -44.75
CA ALA A 14 -24.30 0.45 -44.37
C ALA A 14 -24.89 -0.72 -43.54
N PRO A 15 -24.34 -1.95 -43.67
CA PRO A 15 -24.92 -3.14 -43.05
C PRO A 15 -24.69 -3.20 -41.54
N ALA A 16 -25.73 -3.62 -40.82
CA ALA A 16 -25.71 -3.91 -39.39
C ALA A 16 -24.83 -5.13 -39.09
N ALA A 17 -23.86 -4.95 -38.18
CA ALA A 17 -23.02 -6.04 -37.69
C ALA A 17 -23.82 -6.95 -36.77
N ALA A 18 -23.90 -8.23 -37.14
CA ALA A 18 -24.59 -9.29 -36.41
C ALA A 18 -23.88 -9.59 -35.07
N GLY A 19 -24.61 -9.46 -33.97
CA GLY A 19 -24.18 -9.88 -32.64
C GLY A 19 -24.05 -11.40 -32.55
N ARG A 20 -22.83 -11.89 -32.35
CA ARG A 20 -22.58 -13.28 -31.95
C ARG A 20 -22.95 -13.45 -30.47
N ARG A 21 -24.10 -14.05 -30.20
CA ARG A 21 -24.43 -14.65 -28.91
C ARG A 21 -23.69 -15.99 -28.81
N LEU A 22 -22.72 -16.09 -27.90
CA LEU A 22 -22.12 -17.37 -27.53
C LEU A 22 -23.14 -18.14 -26.67
N ARG A 23 -23.55 -19.33 -27.14
CA ARG A 23 -24.41 -20.27 -26.40
C ARG A 23 -23.55 -21.11 -25.46
N CYS A 24 -23.97 -21.24 -24.20
CA CYS A 24 -23.50 -22.29 -23.30
C CYS A 24 -24.08 -23.65 -23.71
N PRO A 25 -23.29 -24.73 -23.78
CA PRO A 25 -23.81 -26.08 -23.75
C PRO A 25 -24.03 -26.53 -22.29
N LYS A 26 -25.24 -26.99 -21.98
CA LYS A 26 -25.52 -27.73 -20.74
C LYS A 26 -25.19 -29.20 -20.97
N GLY A 27 -24.46 -29.81 -20.03
CA GLY A 27 -24.63 -31.22 -19.67
C GLY A 27 -23.43 -32.15 -19.84
N SER A 28 -22.97 -32.64 -18.67
CA SER A 28 -22.43 -33.98 -18.42
C SER A 28 -20.92 -34.23 -18.61
N ALA A 29 -20.18 -34.10 -17.51
CA ALA A 29 -19.15 -35.07 -17.09
C ALA A 29 -18.77 -34.78 -15.62
N MET A 30 -19.62 -35.25 -14.70
CA MET A 30 -19.29 -35.39 -13.29
C MET A 30 -18.39 -36.63 -13.14
N ARG A 31 -17.08 -36.43 -13.00
CA ARG A 31 -16.06 -37.34 -12.43
C ARG A 31 -14.66 -36.81 -12.76
N ALA A 32 -14.13 -35.92 -11.93
CA ALA A 32 -12.69 -35.69 -11.72
C ALA A 32 -12.42 -34.60 -10.66
N GLN A 33 -13.24 -34.46 -9.61
CA GLN A 33 -13.02 -33.46 -8.55
C GLN A 33 -12.49 -34.05 -7.23
N ASP A 34 -12.36 -35.38 -7.10
CA ASP A 34 -11.97 -36.02 -5.83
C ASP A 34 -10.47 -36.33 -5.68
N GLN A 35 -9.57 -35.72 -6.46
CA GLN A 35 -8.12 -36.04 -6.36
C GLN A 35 -7.17 -34.83 -6.39
N HIS A 36 -7.63 -33.62 -6.12
CA HIS A 36 -6.76 -32.43 -5.96
C HIS A 36 -7.07 -31.64 -4.68
N GLU A 37 -7.50 -32.33 -3.62
CA GLU A 37 -7.71 -31.74 -2.29
C GLU A 37 -6.57 -32.05 -1.30
N GLN A 38 -5.47 -32.64 -1.77
CA GLN A 38 -4.30 -32.91 -0.95
C GLN A 38 -3.05 -32.41 -1.67
N GLN A 39 -2.69 -31.16 -1.39
CA GLN A 39 -1.38 -30.49 -1.51
C GLN A 39 -1.56 -29.03 -1.95
N ASP A 40 -2.13 -28.21 -1.05
CA ASP A 40 -1.89 -26.76 -1.08
C ASP A 40 -1.71 -26.24 0.35
N GLU A 41 -0.66 -26.72 1.01
CA GLU A 41 -0.07 -26.03 2.17
C GLU A 41 0.93 -24.96 1.69
N GLY A 42 0.60 -24.26 0.60
CA GLY A 42 1.41 -23.22 -0.01
C GLY A 42 1.11 -21.85 0.59
N ALA A 43 2.01 -21.34 1.42
CA ALA A 43 2.40 -19.93 1.58
C ALA A 43 1.32 -18.80 1.53
N GLY A 44 0.05 -19.08 1.79
CA GLY A 44 -1.05 -18.11 1.84
C GLY A 44 -1.56 -17.90 3.27
N ILE A 45 -2.35 -16.84 3.44
CA ILE A 45 -3.16 -16.58 4.65
C ILE A 45 -3.82 -17.90 5.08
N PRO A 46 -3.69 -18.35 6.36
CA PRO A 46 -4.43 -19.49 6.86
C PRO A 46 -5.90 -19.37 6.44
N GLY A 47 -6.52 -20.47 6.03
CA GLY A 47 -7.89 -20.47 5.52
C GLY A 47 -8.83 -19.56 6.33
N ARG A 48 -9.61 -18.72 5.62
CA ARG A 48 -10.64 -17.79 6.12
C ARG A 48 -10.34 -17.21 7.51
N TRP A 49 -9.46 -16.21 7.58
CA TRP A 49 -9.40 -15.29 8.72
C TRP A 49 -10.83 -14.82 9.04
N ALA A 50 -11.25 -15.00 10.29
CA ALA A 50 -12.60 -14.70 10.75
C ALA A 50 -12.66 -13.46 11.67
N GLY A 51 -11.51 -12.88 11.99
CA GLY A 51 -11.41 -11.64 12.74
C GLY A 51 -11.54 -10.41 11.84
N ASP A 52 -11.56 -9.24 12.45
CA ASP A 52 -11.42 -7.96 11.75
C ASP A 52 -9.95 -7.63 11.43
N ASP A 53 -9.73 -6.52 10.72
CA ASP A 53 -8.40 -6.06 10.31
C ASP A 53 -7.51 -5.70 11.52
N GLN A 54 -8.09 -5.13 12.57
CA GLN A 54 -7.33 -4.75 13.76
C GLN A 54 -6.86 -5.99 14.55
N GLN A 55 -7.70 -7.02 14.63
CA GLN A 55 -7.33 -8.31 15.20
C GLN A 55 -6.22 -8.99 14.39
N TRP A 56 -6.23 -8.80 13.06
CA TRP A 56 -5.17 -9.30 12.20
C TRP A 56 -3.84 -8.62 12.52
N TRP A 57 -3.83 -7.28 12.65
CA TRP A 57 -2.64 -6.54 13.05
C TRP A 57 -2.13 -6.90 14.44
N ASP A 58 -3.03 -7.00 15.43
CA ASP A 58 -2.68 -7.38 16.78
C ASP A 58 -1.95 -8.74 16.81
N TRP A 59 -2.45 -9.72 16.06
CA TRP A 59 -1.78 -11.01 15.89
C TRP A 59 -0.47 -10.89 15.09
N TYR A 60 -0.49 -10.21 13.96
CA TYR A 60 0.65 -10.11 13.05
C TYR A 60 1.87 -9.49 13.72
N MET A 61 1.66 -8.46 14.54
CA MET A 61 2.73 -7.81 15.30
C MET A 61 3.42 -8.76 16.30
N THR A 62 2.74 -9.82 16.77
CA THR A 62 3.37 -10.84 17.63
C THR A 62 4.41 -11.71 16.89
N LEU A 63 4.44 -11.66 15.56
CA LEU A 63 5.39 -12.43 14.76
C LEU A 63 6.79 -11.81 14.73
N ALA A 64 7.00 -10.61 15.27
CA ALA A 64 8.32 -10.00 15.36
C ALA A 64 9.16 -10.68 16.46
N ALA A 65 10.36 -11.16 16.09
CA ALA A 65 11.24 -11.92 16.97
C ALA A 65 11.79 -11.12 18.17
N ASP A 66 11.96 -9.80 18.00
CA ASP A 66 12.59 -8.89 18.97
C ASP A 66 11.61 -7.81 19.44
N ALA A 67 10.33 -8.16 19.64
CA ALA A 67 9.27 -7.19 19.94
C ALA A 67 9.38 -6.52 21.32
N GLU A 68 10.40 -6.83 22.13
CA GLU A 68 10.61 -6.23 23.45
C GLU A 68 11.17 -4.80 23.35
N ALA A 69 10.36 -3.88 22.82
CA ALA A 69 10.49 -2.49 23.20
C ALA A 69 10.00 -2.36 24.65
N ASP A 70 10.85 -1.90 25.56
CA ASP A 70 10.44 -1.65 26.95
C ASP A 70 9.34 -0.57 26.97
N PRO A 71 8.08 -0.93 27.27
CA PRO A 71 6.97 0.02 27.26
C PRO A 71 7.07 1.05 28.41
N THR A 72 8.00 0.85 29.36
CA THR A 72 8.21 1.75 30.50
C THR A 72 9.13 2.93 30.18
N GLN A 73 9.82 2.94 29.04
CA GLN A 73 10.67 4.05 28.58
C GLN A 73 10.40 4.41 27.11
N PRO A 74 9.17 4.85 26.77
CA PRO A 74 8.87 5.22 25.40
C PRO A 74 9.72 6.42 24.95
N ALA A 75 10.23 6.34 23.72
CA ALA A 75 10.82 7.50 23.07
C ALA A 75 9.79 8.64 23.03
N ARG A 76 10.20 9.85 23.41
CA ARG A 76 9.30 11.00 23.36
C ARG A 76 9.06 11.37 21.90
N ALA A 77 7.81 11.28 21.46
CA ALA A 77 7.42 11.75 20.15
C ALA A 77 7.76 13.25 19.99
N PRO A 78 8.37 13.66 18.86
CA PRO A 78 8.57 15.07 18.57
C PRO A 78 7.22 15.80 18.62
N GLN A 79 7.22 17.00 19.19
CA GLN A 79 6.03 17.85 19.04
C GLN A 79 5.94 18.29 17.59
N PRO A 80 4.78 18.16 16.94
CA PRO A 80 4.59 18.68 15.60
C PRO A 80 4.95 20.17 15.58
N ALA A 81 5.67 20.61 14.53
CA ALA A 81 5.91 22.03 14.33
C ALA A 81 4.57 22.78 14.33
N PRO A 82 4.49 23.98 14.96
CA PRO A 82 3.26 24.75 15.03
C PRO A 82 2.95 25.37 13.66
N VAL A 83 2.43 24.55 12.76
CA VAL A 83 2.04 24.94 11.40
C VAL A 83 0.52 24.86 11.30
N ARG A 84 -0.09 25.88 10.67
CA ARG A 84 -1.51 25.84 10.34
C ARG A 84 -1.74 24.70 9.34
N ALA A 85 -2.60 23.74 9.69
CA ALA A 85 -3.04 22.73 8.76
C ALA A 85 -3.74 23.38 7.55
N ALA A 86 -3.40 22.89 6.36
CA ALA A 86 -4.11 23.21 5.13
C ALA A 86 -5.59 22.77 5.26
N SER A 87 -6.48 23.50 4.61
CA SER A 87 -7.85 23.04 4.39
C SER A 87 -7.88 21.88 3.37
N ASP A 88 -8.96 21.11 3.35
CA ASP A 88 -9.12 20.00 2.39
C ASP A 88 -8.93 20.45 0.93
N HIS A 89 -9.41 21.66 0.58
CA HIS A 89 -9.21 22.27 -0.74
C HIS A 89 -7.74 22.65 -1.01
N GLU A 90 -7.02 23.18 -0.01
CA GLU A 90 -5.59 23.49 -0.15
C GLU A 90 -4.76 22.21 -0.31
N VAL A 91 -5.14 21.12 0.36
CA VAL A 91 -4.52 19.79 0.20
C VAL A 91 -4.74 19.27 -1.21
N GLU A 92 -5.99 19.26 -1.70
CA GLU A 92 -6.33 18.83 -3.05
C GLU A 92 -5.58 19.63 -4.12
N ALA A 93 -5.57 20.96 -4.01
CA ALA A 93 -4.86 21.83 -4.93
C ALA A 93 -3.33 21.56 -4.94
N ALA A 94 -2.72 21.36 -3.77
CA ALA A 94 -1.30 21.03 -3.67
C ALA A 94 -0.97 19.69 -4.33
N LEU A 95 -1.88 18.73 -4.24
CA LEU A 95 -1.74 17.36 -4.75
C LEU A 95 -2.16 17.20 -6.22
N ALA A 96 -2.78 18.21 -6.83
CA ALA A 96 -3.10 18.24 -8.25
C ALA A 96 -1.88 18.54 -9.13
N ALA A 97 -0.90 19.30 -8.61
CA ALA A 97 0.31 19.65 -9.35
C ALA A 97 1.33 18.50 -9.35
N PRO A 98 1.98 18.17 -10.48
CA PRO A 98 3.02 17.14 -10.53
C PRO A 98 4.19 17.41 -9.60
N TYR A 99 4.88 16.35 -9.18
CA TYR A 99 6.17 16.42 -8.49
C TYR A 99 7.28 16.03 -9.49
N PRO A 100 8.29 16.88 -9.71
CA PRO A 100 9.37 16.55 -10.64
C PRO A 100 10.27 15.46 -10.04
N LEU A 101 10.32 14.30 -10.69
CA LEU A 101 11.23 13.22 -10.32
C LEU A 101 12.58 13.39 -11.03
N ALA A 102 13.65 13.45 -10.22
CA ALA A 102 15.01 13.49 -10.72
C ALA A 102 15.41 12.12 -11.32
N GLU A 103 16.24 12.13 -12.35
CA GLU A 103 16.75 10.90 -12.97
C GLU A 103 17.52 10.03 -11.97
N GLU A 104 18.20 10.67 -11.01
CA GLU A 104 18.91 9.99 -9.93
C GLU A 104 17.96 9.22 -9.01
N SER A 105 16.77 9.76 -8.73
CA SER A 105 15.73 9.10 -7.94
C SER A 105 15.17 7.88 -8.67
N LEU A 106 14.92 7.99 -9.98
CA LEU A 106 14.48 6.87 -10.82
C LEU A 106 15.54 5.78 -10.87
N ALA A 107 16.80 6.16 -11.09
CA ALA A 107 17.93 5.25 -11.14
C ALA A 107 18.19 4.57 -9.78
N PHE A 108 18.02 5.31 -8.67
CA PHE A 108 18.10 4.75 -7.32
C PHE A 108 16.98 3.72 -7.10
N PHE A 109 15.73 4.08 -7.41
CA PHE A 109 14.60 3.16 -7.29
C PHE A 109 14.81 1.88 -8.09
N GLY A 110 15.26 1.97 -9.35
CA GLY A 110 15.53 0.80 -10.18
C GLY A 110 16.60 -0.14 -9.62
N ARG A 111 17.58 0.38 -8.86
CA ARG A 111 18.62 -0.41 -8.20
C ARG A 111 18.19 -0.99 -6.85
N HIS A 112 17.42 -0.23 -6.08
CA HIS A 112 17.16 -0.52 -4.67
C HIS A 112 15.75 -1.02 -4.38
N SER A 113 14.80 -0.83 -5.29
CA SER A 113 13.36 -1.11 -5.14
C SER A 113 12.64 -0.27 -4.07
N PHE A 114 13.28 0.80 -3.61
CA PHE A 114 12.70 1.87 -2.79
C PHE A 114 13.42 3.18 -3.13
N VAL A 115 12.78 4.32 -2.81
CA VAL A 115 13.40 5.65 -2.92
C VAL A 115 12.73 6.59 -1.93
N ARG A 116 13.52 7.45 -1.28
CA ARG A 116 13.01 8.56 -0.46
C ARG A 116 12.89 9.80 -1.34
N LEU A 117 11.72 10.43 -1.33
CA LEU A 117 11.45 11.66 -2.06
C LEU A 117 11.18 12.79 -1.05
N PRO A 118 12.08 13.77 -0.91
CA PRO A 118 11.87 14.88 0.00
C PRO A 118 10.83 15.86 -0.56
N ASP A 119 10.17 16.58 0.34
CA ASP A 119 9.31 17.73 0.01
C ASP A 119 8.19 17.44 -1.00
N VAL A 120 7.72 16.19 -1.08
CA VAL A 120 6.54 15.83 -1.88
C VAL A 120 5.29 16.58 -1.37
N LEU A 121 5.20 16.77 -0.05
CA LEU A 121 4.15 17.52 0.63
C LEU A 121 4.78 18.54 1.58
N THR A 122 4.21 19.73 1.64
CA THR A 122 4.65 20.75 2.60
C THR A 122 4.16 20.42 4.01
N PRO A 123 4.79 20.96 5.08
CA PRO A 123 4.35 20.71 6.45
C PRO A 123 2.86 21.04 6.69
N ALA A 124 2.34 22.11 6.07
CA ALA A 124 0.93 22.47 6.18
C ALA A 124 -0.01 21.45 5.54
N VAL A 125 0.40 20.89 4.39
CA VAL A 125 -0.35 19.84 3.68
C VAL A 125 -0.29 18.51 4.42
N VAL A 126 0.81 18.18 5.10
CA VAL A 126 0.95 16.97 5.94
C VAL A 126 0.14 17.11 7.24
N ALA A 127 0.09 18.30 7.84
CA ALA A 127 -0.62 18.53 9.09
C ALA A 127 -2.13 18.25 8.99
N ALA A 128 -2.75 18.46 7.83
CA ALA A 128 -4.18 18.21 7.60
C ALA A 128 -4.57 16.71 7.70
N PRO A 129 -3.99 15.78 6.90
CA PRO A 129 -4.23 14.36 7.05
C PRO A 129 -3.72 13.84 8.40
N ALA A 130 -2.67 14.40 8.99
CA ALA A 130 -2.24 14.03 10.35
C ALA A 130 -3.35 14.29 11.40
N GLN A 131 -3.93 15.49 11.42
CA GLN A 131 -5.04 15.81 12.32
C GLN A 131 -6.31 15.00 12.02
N ARG A 132 -6.55 14.67 10.75
CA ARG A 132 -7.66 13.80 10.35
C ARG A 132 -7.42 12.37 10.83
N ALA A 133 -6.19 11.86 10.69
CA ALA A 133 -5.78 10.55 11.17
C ALA A 133 -6.01 10.39 12.67
N ASP A 134 -5.55 11.37 13.48
CA ASP A 134 -5.76 11.36 14.93
C ASP A 134 -7.25 11.19 15.29
N ARG A 135 -8.13 11.98 14.64
CA ARG A 135 -9.58 11.92 14.90
C ARG A 135 -10.21 10.61 14.47
N LEU A 136 -9.80 10.06 13.32
CA LEU A 136 -10.35 8.79 12.82
C LEU A 136 -9.91 7.62 13.69
N LEU A 137 -8.65 7.59 14.10
CA LEU A 137 -8.11 6.58 15.01
C LEU A 137 -8.81 6.63 16.38
N GLU A 138 -8.97 7.83 16.95
CA GLU A 138 -9.69 8.00 18.22
C GLU A 138 -11.17 7.59 18.10
N ALA A 139 -11.83 7.91 16.98
CA ALA A 139 -13.21 7.49 16.76
C ALA A 139 -13.37 5.96 16.62
N ALA A 140 -12.40 5.29 15.99
CA ALA A 140 -12.45 3.85 15.75
C ALA A 140 -12.03 3.02 16.98
N HIS A 141 -11.01 3.46 17.72
CA HIS A 141 -10.41 2.69 18.79
C HIS A 141 -10.65 3.28 20.18
N GLY A 142 -11.10 4.53 20.30
CA GLY A 142 -11.17 5.27 21.56
C GLY A 142 -9.84 5.89 21.95
N PRO A 143 -9.74 6.52 23.14
CA PRO A 143 -8.50 7.12 23.61
C PRO A 143 -7.54 6.08 24.25
N HIS A 144 -6.24 6.35 24.22
CA HIS A 144 -5.16 5.64 24.92
C HIS A 144 -4.96 4.16 24.58
N HIS A 145 -3.96 3.85 23.75
CA HIS A 145 -3.65 2.49 23.28
C HIS A 145 -2.18 2.11 23.47
N PRO A 146 -1.62 2.15 24.70
CA PRO A 146 -0.19 1.91 24.91
C PRO A 146 0.22 0.54 24.36
N GLY A 147 1.33 0.51 23.63
CA GLY A 147 1.88 -0.71 23.08
C GLY A 147 1.13 -1.32 21.89
N ARG A 148 0.13 -0.64 21.32
CA ARG A 148 -0.64 -1.18 20.19
C ARG A 148 -0.18 -0.65 18.84
N PHE A 149 -0.35 -1.48 17.82
CA PHE A 149 -0.31 -1.09 16.42
C PHE A 149 -1.75 -0.85 15.96
N LEU A 150 -2.14 0.38 15.71
CA LEU A 150 -3.49 0.70 15.26
C LEU A 150 -3.50 0.85 13.74
N ALA A 151 -4.53 0.32 13.10
CA ALA A 151 -4.70 0.42 11.66
C ALA A 151 -6.14 0.77 11.29
N LEU A 152 -6.26 1.67 10.33
CA LEU A 152 -7.51 1.88 9.58
C LEU A 152 -7.24 1.54 8.13
N GLU A 153 -8.10 0.72 7.55
CA GLU A 153 -7.96 0.22 6.18
C GLU A 153 -9.03 0.82 5.27
N GLN A 154 -8.70 1.01 4.00
CA GLN A 154 -9.63 1.45 2.95
C GLN A 154 -10.41 2.73 3.30
N LEU A 155 -9.71 3.82 3.60
CA LEU A 155 -10.34 5.09 4.02
C LEU A 155 -10.88 5.91 2.85
N TRP A 156 -10.24 5.82 1.68
CA TRP A 156 -10.60 6.57 0.47
C TRP A 156 -12.08 6.49 0.01
N PRO A 157 -12.88 5.44 0.30
CA PRO A 157 -14.30 5.44 -0.02
C PRO A 157 -15.13 6.29 0.94
N ALA A 158 -14.67 6.48 2.18
CA ALA A 158 -15.47 7.03 3.27
C ALA A 158 -15.03 8.43 3.72
N ASP A 159 -13.74 8.75 3.67
CA ASP A 159 -13.21 10.06 4.08
C ASP A 159 -12.75 10.90 2.87
N PRO A 160 -13.38 12.06 2.60
CA PRO A 160 -13.05 12.89 1.44
C PRO A 160 -11.61 13.40 1.40
N LEU A 161 -10.99 13.66 2.56
CA LEU A 161 -9.61 14.13 2.62
C LEU A 161 -8.64 12.98 2.35
N MET A 162 -8.86 11.81 2.94
CA MET A 162 -8.04 10.62 2.65
C MET A 162 -8.18 10.22 1.18
N ARG A 163 -9.39 10.34 0.62
CA ARG A 163 -9.63 10.13 -0.81
C ARG A 163 -8.80 11.08 -1.69
N SER A 164 -8.77 12.37 -1.37
CA SER A 164 -8.03 13.35 -2.17
C SER A 164 -6.52 13.10 -2.12
N VAL A 165 -6.00 12.58 -1.01
CA VAL A 165 -4.62 12.12 -0.89
C VAL A 165 -4.38 10.85 -1.72
N ALA A 166 -5.12 9.77 -1.45
CA ALA A 166 -4.91 8.45 -2.03
C ALA A 166 -5.11 8.41 -3.56
N LEU A 167 -6.03 9.23 -4.10
CA LEU A 167 -6.30 9.34 -5.53
C LEU A 167 -5.64 10.56 -6.20
N SER A 168 -4.69 11.21 -5.52
CA SER A 168 -4.06 12.42 -6.04
C SER A 168 -3.29 12.18 -7.33
N ARG A 169 -3.32 13.18 -8.22
CA ARG A 169 -2.54 13.18 -9.45
C ARG A 169 -1.05 13.09 -9.15
N ARG A 170 -0.56 13.86 -8.15
CA ARG A 170 0.86 13.88 -7.76
C ARG A 170 1.38 12.49 -7.39
N LEU A 171 0.71 11.78 -6.48
CA LEU A 171 1.17 10.46 -6.05
C LEU A 171 1.02 9.41 -7.15
N GLY A 172 -0.08 9.47 -7.91
CA GLY A 172 -0.28 8.60 -9.08
C GLY A 172 0.81 8.77 -10.15
N ASP A 173 1.20 10.01 -10.46
CA ASP A 173 2.27 10.31 -11.41
C ASP A 173 3.63 9.85 -10.91
N ILE A 174 3.93 10.01 -9.61
CA ILE A 174 5.16 9.48 -9.01
C ILE A 174 5.21 7.96 -9.18
N ALA A 175 4.15 7.27 -8.76
CA ALA A 175 4.07 5.81 -8.82
C ALA A 175 4.19 5.29 -10.26
N ALA A 176 3.48 5.91 -11.20
CA ALA A 176 3.53 5.55 -12.62
C ALA A 176 4.94 5.70 -13.21
N GLN A 177 5.64 6.80 -12.90
CA GLN A 177 7.01 7.05 -13.35
C GLN A 177 8.01 6.06 -12.75
N LEU A 178 7.93 5.78 -11.44
CA LEU A 178 8.80 4.80 -10.76
C LEU A 178 8.63 3.39 -11.35
N LEU A 179 7.39 3.02 -11.70
CA LEU A 179 7.07 1.72 -12.29
C LEU A 179 7.27 1.67 -13.82
N GLY A 180 7.51 2.81 -14.48
CA GLY A 180 7.64 2.88 -15.94
C GLY A 180 6.34 2.56 -16.69
N VAL A 181 5.18 2.87 -16.11
CA VAL A 181 3.84 2.62 -16.69
C VAL A 181 3.10 3.92 -16.96
N GLY A 182 2.08 3.88 -17.82
CA GLY A 182 1.30 5.07 -18.17
C GLY A 182 0.30 5.51 -17.10
N ALA A 183 -0.15 4.59 -16.24
CA ALA A 183 -1.07 4.87 -15.15
C ALA A 183 -1.05 3.74 -14.11
N VAL A 184 -1.46 4.06 -12.88
CA VAL A 184 -1.64 3.11 -11.78
C VAL A 184 -3.09 3.10 -11.30
N ARG A 185 -3.47 2.07 -10.54
CA ARG A 185 -4.75 2.00 -9.84
C ARG A 185 -4.49 1.88 -8.34
N LEU A 186 -5.26 2.60 -7.53
CA LEU A 186 -5.26 2.39 -6.10
C LEU A 186 -5.82 1.00 -5.80
N TYR A 187 -5.03 0.17 -5.12
CA TYR A 187 -5.49 -1.09 -4.57
C TYR A 187 -5.96 -0.92 -3.13
N HIS A 188 -5.17 -0.20 -2.33
CA HIS A 188 -5.35 -0.12 -0.89
C HIS A 188 -4.73 1.18 -0.35
N ASP A 189 -5.39 1.81 0.62
CA ASP A 189 -4.85 2.89 1.45
C ASP A 189 -5.07 2.55 2.92
N ASN A 190 -4.20 3.08 3.78
CA ASN A 190 -4.32 2.88 5.22
C ASN A 190 -3.71 4.00 6.05
N ILE A 191 -4.13 4.05 7.30
CA ILE A 191 -3.47 4.81 8.36
C ILE A 191 -2.90 3.80 9.34
N LEU A 192 -1.61 3.94 9.64
CA LEU A 192 -0.90 3.08 10.57
C LEU A 192 -0.35 3.93 11.72
N SER A 193 -0.76 3.64 12.95
CA SER A 193 -0.22 4.27 14.17
C SER A 193 0.54 3.24 15.00
N LYS A 194 1.80 3.56 15.30
CA LYS A 194 2.58 2.81 16.29
C LYS A 194 2.54 3.55 17.59
N GLU A 195 1.76 3.04 18.53
CA GLU A 195 1.71 3.61 19.86
C GLU A 195 3.02 3.30 20.60
N PRO A 196 3.42 4.14 21.55
CA PRO A 196 4.67 3.92 22.27
C PRO A 196 4.70 2.54 22.93
N GLY A 197 5.80 1.80 22.75
CA GLY A 197 5.95 0.41 23.22
C GLY A 197 5.40 -0.67 22.28
N CYS A 198 4.87 -0.30 21.10
CA CYS A 198 4.28 -1.25 20.14
C CYS A 198 5.26 -2.28 19.55
N GLY A 199 6.56 -2.00 19.63
CA GLY A 199 7.58 -2.83 19.00
C GLY A 199 7.69 -2.60 17.49
N ARG A 200 8.40 -3.50 16.81
CA ARG A 200 8.63 -3.41 15.37
C ARG A 200 7.64 -4.24 14.57
N THR A 201 7.37 -3.80 13.35
CA THR A 201 6.63 -4.62 12.39
C THR A 201 7.56 -5.76 11.93
N PRO A 202 7.08 -7.02 11.83
CA PRO A 202 7.88 -8.13 11.32
C PRO A 202 8.39 -7.85 9.90
N TRP A 203 9.54 -8.42 9.53
CA TRP A 203 10.03 -8.42 8.16
C TRP A 203 9.04 -9.14 7.25
N HIS A 204 8.72 -8.53 6.11
CA HIS A 204 7.83 -9.10 5.10
C HIS A 204 8.07 -8.49 3.73
N ARG A 205 7.38 -9.05 2.72
CA ARG A 205 7.11 -8.38 1.46
C ARG A 205 5.61 -8.13 1.37
N ASP A 206 5.22 -6.95 0.93
CA ASP A 206 3.80 -6.61 0.74
C ASP A 206 3.11 -7.59 -0.23
N SER A 207 3.84 -8.09 -1.23
CA SER A 207 3.34 -9.08 -2.19
C SER A 207 2.90 -10.41 -1.57
N ASP A 208 3.38 -10.73 -0.36
CA ASP A 208 2.97 -11.93 0.37
C ASP A 208 1.55 -11.77 0.98
N HIS A 209 1.05 -10.53 1.05
CA HIS A 209 -0.23 -10.17 1.65
C HIS A 209 -1.26 -9.69 0.62
N TYR A 210 -0.82 -9.28 -0.57
CA TYR A 210 -1.71 -8.78 -1.61
C TYR A 210 -2.06 -9.89 -2.62
N PRO A 211 -3.35 -10.09 -2.96
CA PRO A 211 -3.79 -11.02 -3.98
C PRO A 211 -3.60 -10.43 -5.39
N LEU A 212 -2.40 -9.90 -5.66
CA LEU A 212 -2.05 -9.24 -6.91
C LEU A 212 -1.03 -10.07 -7.68
N ASP A 213 -1.43 -10.56 -8.85
CA ASP A 213 -0.52 -11.20 -9.82
C ASP A 213 0.13 -10.14 -10.71
N SER A 214 0.91 -9.24 -10.10
CA SER A 214 1.67 -8.22 -10.82
C SER A 214 2.94 -7.82 -10.07
N PRO A 215 4.09 -7.74 -10.77
CA PRO A 215 5.30 -7.19 -10.18
C PRO A 215 5.32 -5.65 -10.20
N ALA A 216 4.38 -5.00 -10.90
CA ALA A 216 4.32 -3.55 -11.06
C ALA A 216 3.45 -2.90 -9.97
N VAL A 217 3.87 -3.07 -8.72
CA VAL A 217 3.19 -2.55 -7.53
C VAL A 217 4.18 -1.72 -6.72
N VAL A 218 3.73 -0.58 -6.20
CA VAL A 218 4.52 0.29 -5.32
C VAL A 218 3.64 0.83 -4.20
N THR A 219 4.21 0.93 -3.00
CA THR A 219 3.57 1.53 -1.83
C THR A 219 4.14 2.94 -1.63
N SER A 220 3.26 3.94 -1.54
CA SER A 220 3.66 5.30 -1.11
C SER A 220 3.50 5.42 0.40
N TRP A 221 4.61 5.30 1.13
CA TRP A 221 4.63 5.50 2.57
C TRP A 221 4.90 6.98 2.90
N ILE A 222 3.95 7.64 3.56
CA ILE A 222 4.00 9.08 3.85
C ILE A 222 4.01 9.28 5.37
N PRO A 223 5.12 9.75 5.96
CA PRO A 223 5.16 10.05 7.38
C PRO A 223 4.28 11.27 7.69
N LEU A 224 3.31 11.11 8.59
CA LEU A 224 2.42 12.20 9.04
C LEU A 224 2.99 13.00 10.23
N ARG A 225 4.11 12.52 10.79
CA ARG A 225 4.87 13.10 11.89
C ARG A 225 6.35 12.93 11.62
N ASP A 226 7.18 13.69 12.32
CA ASP A 226 8.61 13.43 12.37
C ASP A 226 8.86 12.07 13.04
N ILE A 227 9.72 11.25 12.44
CA ILE A 227 10.02 9.89 12.92
C ILE A 227 11.52 9.80 13.20
N PRO A 228 11.95 10.19 14.42
CA PRO A 228 13.32 10.00 14.84
C PRO A 228 13.63 8.50 14.95
N THR A 229 14.91 8.15 14.98
CA THR A 229 15.37 6.76 14.95
C THR A 229 14.74 5.90 16.05
N GLU A 230 14.53 6.48 17.22
CA GLU A 230 13.96 5.81 18.39
C GLU A 230 12.48 5.46 18.23
N MET A 231 11.77 6.09 17.27
CA MET A 231 10.37 5.75 16.93
C MET A 231 10.25 4.63 15.89
N GLY A 232 11.38 4.02 15.49
CA GLY A 232 11.37 2.86 14.59
C GLY A 232 10.94 3.22 13.17
N PRO A 233 11.72 4.06 12.45
CA PRO A 233 11.43 4.43 11.06
C PRO A 233 11.38 3.20 10.15
N LEU A 234 10.69 3.35 9.01
CA LEU A 234 10.66 2.32 7.98
C LEU A 234 12.08 1.96 7.55
N ALA A 235 12.37 0.66 7.55
CA ALA A 235 13.62 0.08 7.11
C ALA A 235 13.36 -0.86 5.94
N CYS A 236 14.18 -0.75 4.90
CA CYS A 236 14.08 -1.61 3.72
C CYS A 236 15.40 -2.33 3.48
N LEU A 237 15.34 -3.57 2.99
CA LEU A 237 16.47 -4.21 2.36
C LEU A 237 16.54 -3.78 0.89
N SER A 238 17.74 -3.48 0.40
CA SER A 238 17.92 -3.26 -1.03
C SER A 238 17.57 -4.52 -1.82
N ARG A 239 17.19 -4.36 -3.09
CA ARG A 239 16.96 -5.51 -3.99
C ARG A 239 18.09 -6.55 -3.96
N LYS A 240 19.35 -6.10 -3.93
CA LYS A 240 20.53 -6.96 -3.86
C LYS A 240 20.63 -7.70 -2.52
N ASP A 241 20.36 -7.01 -1.42
CA ASP A 241 20.42 -7.61 -0.08
C ASP A 241 19.27 -8.61 0.13
N ALA A 242 18.07 -8.27 -0.34
CA ALA A 242 16.92 -9.16 -0.36
C ALA A 242 17.22 -10.41 -1.20
N ALA A 243 17.79 -10.26 -2.41
CA ALA A 243 18.19 -11.39 -3.25
C ALA A 243 19.25 -12.30 -2.62
N ARG A 244 20.02 -11.81 -1.64
CA ARG A 244 20.99 -12.62 -0.88
C ARG A 244 20.36 -13.27 0.36
N ALA A 245 19.44 -12.56 1.03
CA ALA A 245 18.83 -13.02 2.28
C ALA A 245 17.67 -14.01 2.06
N LEU A 246 16.91 -13.86 0.97
CA LEU A 246 15.63 -14.57 0.77
C LEU A 246 15.71 -15.98 0.15
N PRO A 247 16.60 -16.32 -0.81
CA PRO A 247 16.54 -17.60 -1.52
C PRO A 247 16.74 -18.87 -0.68
N GLY A 248 17.17 -18.73 0.58
CA GLY A 248 17.31 -19.84 1.53
C GLY A 248 16.17 -19.94 2.56
N LEU A 249 15.18 -19.05 2.50
CA LEU A 249 14.08 -19.02 3.46
C LEU A 249 12.99 -20.00 3.04
N SER A 250 12.75 -21.00 3.87
CA SER A 250 11.64 -21.94 3.72
C SER A 250 10.44 -21.58 4.59
N ALA A 251 10.60 -20.60 5.49
CA ALA A 251 9.53 -20.17 6.38
C ALA A 251 8.47 -19.37 5.64
N SER A 252 7.21 -19.60 5.99
CA SER A 252 6.09 -18.75 5.53
C SER A 252 6.20 -17.37 6.20
N PRO A 253 5.93 -16.26 5.46
CA PRO A 253 5.83 -14.90 6.02
C PRO A 253 4.85 -14.77 7.19
N LEU A 254 3.94 -15.73 7.33
CA LEU A 254 2.95 -15.81 8.41
C LEU A 254 3.42 -16.65 9.60
N LYS A 255 4.74 -16.80 9.76
CA LYS A 255 5.39 -17.48 10.88
C LYS A 255 6.53 -16.60 11.40
N ARG A 256 6.67 -16.53 12.73
CA ARG A 256 7.78 -15.81 13.41
C ARG A 256 9.16 -16.22 12.89
N SER A 257 9.33 -17.48 12.52
CA SER A 257 10.61 -17.99 12.00
C SER A 257 11.05 -17.33 10.69
N PHE A 258 10.13 -16.77 9.90
CA PHE A 258 10.50 -15.97 8.73
C PHE A 258 11.22 -14.70 9.15
N ASP A 259 10.64 -13.96 10.08
CA ASP A 259 11.20 -12.73 10.62
C ASP A 259 12.58 -12.96 11.26
N GLU A 260 12.73 -14.03 12.07
CA GLU A 260 14.00 -14.43 12.68
C GLU A 260 15.09 -14.69 11.63
N GLN A 261 14.76 -15.41 10.56
CA GLN A 261 15.72 -15.75 9.52
C GLN A 261 16.13 -14.52 8.69
N VAL A 262 15.18 -13.63 8.37
CA VAL A 262 15.49 -12.38 7.68
C VAL A 262 16.37 -11.48 8.55
N ALA A 263 16.04 -11.33 9.84
CA ALA A 263 16.84 -10.53 10.77
C ALA A 263 18.28 -11.08 10.91
N ALA A 264 18.44 -12.40 11.03
CA ALA A 264 19.73 -13.06 11.07
C ALA A 264 20.50 -12.93 9.75
N GLY A 265 19.80 -12.97 8.61
CA GLY A 265 20.38 -12.73 7.28
C GLY A 265 20.89 -11.30 7.13
N ALA A 266 20.07 -10.32 7.47
CA ALA A 266 20.39 -8.89 7.39
C ALA A 266 21.58 -8.52 8.29
N ASN A 267 21.68 -9.07 9.50
CA ASN A 267 22.81 -8.81 10.39
C ASN A 267 24.14 -9.43 9.91
N ARG A 268 24.09 -10.49 9.10
CA ARG A 268 25.29 -11.09 8.47
C ARG A 268 25.79 -10.30 7.27
N THR A 269 24.95 -9.43 6.71
CA THR A 269 25.34 -8.53 5.64
C THR A 269 25.92 -7.25 6.27
N THR A 270 27.17 -6.91 5.98
CA THR A 270 27.79 -5.61 6.34
C THR A 270 27.16 -4.40 5.61
N ALA A 271 25.94 -4.58 5.08
CA ALA A 271 25.24 -3.57 4.30
C ALA A 271 24.49 -2.60 5.23
N PRO A 272 24.53 -1.28 4.97
CA PRO A 272 23.80 -0.32 5.76
C PRO A 272 22.30 -0.60 5.67
N ARG A 273 21.62 -0.61 6.83
CA ARG A 273 20.15 -0.53 6.85
C ARG A 273 19.77 0.84 6.30
N HIS A 274 18.96 0.86 5.25
CA HIS A 274 18.47 2.12 4.71
C HIS A 274 17.21 2.53 5.46
N HIS A 275 17.32 3.62 6.21
CA HIS A 275 16.18 4.28 6.84
C HIS A 275 15.54 5.22 5.81
N ALA A 276 14.22 5.11 5.64
CA ALA A 276 13.48 5.91 4.66
C ALA A 276 13.00 7.28 5.20
N ALA A 277 13.39 7.67 6.43
CA ALA A 277 12.95 8.90 7.09
C ALA A 277 13.79 10.14 6.73
#